data_AF-A0A928QN74-F1
#
_entry.id   AF-A0A928QN74-F1
#
_cell.length_a   1.000
_cell.length_b   1.000
_cell.length_c   1.000
_cell.angle_alpha   90.00
_cell.angle_beta   90.00
_cell.angle_gamma   90.00
#
_symmetry.space_group_name_H-M   'P 1'
#
loop_
_entity.id
_entity.type
_entity.pdbx_description
1 polymer ?
#
loop_
_entity_poly.entity_id
_entity_poly.type
_entity_poly.pdbx_seq_one_letter_code
_entity_poly.pdbx_strand_id
1 'polypeptide(L)'
;MALFEGYERKIDKINGVLAQYGLASVEECRDICTAKGFDPYEIVKGIQPIAFEDVAWAYCVGAAIALKKGVKSAAEAAEAIGIGLQAFCIPGSVAEDRKVGLGHGNLGAMLLRDETKCFAFLAGHESFAAAEGAIGIARSANKARKEPLRVILNGLGKDAAQIISRINGFTYVKTKFDYYTGELQIVERIPYSKGERAAVNCYGCDDVREGVAVMRYEGVDVSITGNSTNPTRFQHPVAGTYKKECMEQGKKYFSVASGGGTGRTLHPDNMAAGPASYGMTDTMGRMHGDAQFAGSSSVPAHVEMMGFLGAGNNPMVGMTVSVAVAVEESLK
;
A
#
# COMPACT_ATOMS: atom_id res chain seq x y z
N MET A 1 10.56 2.70 31.04
CA MET A 1 10.30 3.33 29.73
C MET A 1 8.97 2.83 29.23
N ALA A 2 8.19 3.65 28.53
CA ALA A 2 6.96 3.18 27.88
C ALA A 2 7.29 2.08 26.87
N LEU A 3 6.40 1.10 26.72
CA LEU A 3 6.61 -0.07 25.85
C LEU A 3 6.68 0.32 24.36
N PHE A 4 5.98 1.39 23.97
CA PHE A 4 5.95 1.90 22.61
C PHE A 4 5.52 3.38 22.56
N GLU A 5 5.62 4.00 21.39
CA GLU A 5 5.35 5.41 21.13
C GLU A 5 3.86 5.76 21.30
N GLY A 6 3.60 6.77 22.14
CA GLY A 6 2.24 7.23 22.43
C GLY A 6 1.44 6.28 23.33
N TYR A 7 2.10 5.41 24.09
CA TYR A 7 1.48 4.41 24.98
C TYR A 7 0.28 4.94 25.77
N GLU A 8 0.44 6.02 26.54
CA GLU A 8 -0.61 6.60 27.39
C GLU A 8 -1.85 7.03 26.60
N ARG A 9 -1.69 7.39 25.32
CA ARG A 9 -2.78 7.83 24.45
C ARG A 9 -3.49 6.67 23.74
N LYS A 10 -2.86 5.50 23.66
CA LYS A 10 -3.32 4.35 22.87
C LYS A 10 -3.81 3.19 23.74
N ILE A 11 -3.26 3.03 24.95
CA ILE A 11 -3.38 1.80 25.75
C ILE A 11 -4.81 1.43 26.12
N ASP A 12 -5.66 2.39 26.51
CA ASP A 12 -7.05 2.11 26.92
C ASP A 12 -7.85 1.49 25.77
N LYS A 13 -7.66 2.04 24.57
CA LYS A 13 -8.30 1.54 23.35
C LYS A 13 -7.76 0.16 22.98
N ILE A 14 -6.44 -0.05 23.06
CA ILE A 14 -5.81 -1.34 22.79
C ILE A 14 -6.37 -2.41 23.74
N ASN A 15 -6.37 -2.13 25.05
CA ASN A 15 -6.92 -3.05 26.06
C ASN A 15 -8.39 -3.36 25.82
N GLY A 16 -9.18 -2.37 25.43
CA GLY A 16 -10.58 -2.56 25.05
C GLY A 16 -10.76 -3.53 23.87
N VAL A 17 -9.87 -3.46 22.87
CA VAL A 17 -9.87 -4.41 21.74
C VAL A 17 -9.37 -5.79 22.17
N LEU A 18 -8.28 -5.87 22.93
CA LEU A 18 -7.74 -7.15 23.43
C LEU A 18 -8.79 -7.96 24.22
N ALA A 19 -9.54 -7.28 25.09
CA ALA A 19 -10.62 -7.89 25.86
C ALA A 19 -11.72 -8.51 25.00
N GLN A 20 -12.06 -7.90 23.84
CA GLN A 20 -13.06 -8.45 22.90
C GLN A 20 -12.65 -9.79 22.30
N TYR A 21 -11.34 -10.07 22.23
CA TYR A 21 -10.78 -11.30 21.68
C TYR A 21 -10.22 -12.25 22.75
N GLY A 22 -10.43 -11.95 24.03
CA GLY A 22 -9.91 -12.75 25.13
C GLY A 22 -8.37 -12.81 25.13
N LEU A 23 -7.74 -11.67 24.88
CA LEU A 23 -6.30 -11.44 24.96
C LEU A 23 -6.02 -10.55 26.19
N ALA A 24 -5.03 -10.92 26.99
CA ALA A 24 -4.66 -10.27 28.25
C ALA A 24 -3.66 -9.13 28.05
N SER A 25 -2.73 -9.24 27.10
CA SER A 25 -1.75 -8.17 26.82
C SER A 25 -1.20 -8.20 25.40
N VAL A 26 -0.45 -7.17 25.02
CA VAL A 26 0.24 -7.11 23.72
C VAL A 26 1.41 -8.09 23.63
N GLU A 27 2.04 -8.40 24.77
CA GLU A 27 3.09 -9.41 24.90
C GLU A 27 2.52 -10.81 24.70
N GLU A 28 1.37 -11.13 25.32
CA GLU A 28 0.68 -12.41 25.09
C GLU A 28 0.36 -12.60 23.59
N CYS A 29 0.00 -11.52 22.88
CA CYS A 29 -0.23 -11.60 21.44
C CYS A 29 1.01 -12.09 20.67
N ARG A 30 2.21 -11.64 21.04
CA ARG A 30 3.45 -12.13 20.44
C ARG A 30 3.70 -13.59 20.81
N ASP A 31 3.52 -13.95 22.07
CA ASP A 31 3.71 -15.33 22.55
C ASP A 31 2.78 -16.34 21.85
N ILE A 32 1.53 -15.96 21.60
CA ILE A 32 0.58 -16.78 20.83
C ILE A 32 1.08 -17.02 19.40
N CYS A 33 1.64 -16.00 18.75
CA CYS A 33 2.16 -16.12 17.39
C CYS A 33 3.46 -16.94 17.35
N THR A 34 4.38 -16.72 18.28
CA THR A 34 5.65 -17.46 18.34
C THR A 34 5.43 -18.93 18.69
N ALA A 35 4.44 -19.25 19.54
CA ALA A 35 4.01 -20.63 19.79
C ALA A 35 3.45 -21.32 18.53
N LYS A 36 2.98 -20.54 17.54
CA LYS A 36 2.57 -21.01 16.21
C LYS A 36 3.71 -21.03 15.17
N GLY A 37 4.93 -20.70 15.57
CA GLY A 37 6.13 -20.86 14.75
C GLY A 37 6.52 -19.65 13.90
N PHE A 38 5.94 -18.47 14.14
CA PHE A 38 6.31 -17.23 13.44
C PHE A 38 6.28 -16.02 14.39
N ASP A 39 7.00 -14.97 14.05
CA ASP A 39 7.08 -13.76 14.88
C ASP A 39 6.72 -12.49 14.08
N PRO A 40 5.50 -11.93 14.27
CA PRO A 40 5.08 -10.70 13.59
C PRO A 40 6.02 -9.52 13.87
N TYR A 41 6.59 -9.44 15.07
CA TYR A 41 7.48 -8.36 15.47
C TYR A 41 8.76 -8.37 14.62
N GLU A 42 9.40 -9.53 14.49
CA GLU A 42 10.62 -9.69 13.70
C GLU A 42 10.35 -9.53 12.20
N ILE A 43 9.18 -9.96 11.70
CA ILE A 43 8.78 -9.71 10.31
C ILE A 43 8.69 -8.21 10.03
N VAL A 44 8.07 -7.43 10.93
CA VAL A 44 7.96 -5.97 10.80
C VAL A 44 9.33 -5.31 10.77
N LYS A 45 10.19 -5.62 11.75
CA LYS A 45 11.54 -5.06 11.84
C LYS A 45 12.45 -5.51 10.69
N GLY A 46 12.24 -6.70 10.14
CA GLY A 46 12.95 -7.18 8.95
C GLY A 46 12.57 -6.41 7.67
N ILE A 47 11.30 -6.03 7.52
CA ILE A 47 10.83 -5.28 6.34
C ILE A 47 11.23 -3.80 6.43
N GLN A 48 11.11 -3.19 7.60
CA GLN A 48 11.56 -1.81 7.82
C GLN A 48 12.25 -1.72 9.18
N PRO A 49 13.59 -1.80 9.23
CA PRO A 49 14.35 -1.77 10.48
C PRO A 49 14.12 -0.51 11.33
N ILE A 50 13.77 0.60 10.69
CA ILE A 50 13.47 1.89 11.33
C ILE A 50 12.01 2.04 11.76
N ALA A 51 11.16 1.02 11.61
CA ALA A 51 9.78 1.06 12.08
C ALA A 51 9.73 1.20 13.61
N PHE A 52 8.77 1.97 14.10
CA PHE A 52 8.59 2.23 15.53
C PHE A 52 8.11 0.98 16.26
N GLU A 53 8.20 1.01 17.59
CA GLU A 53 7.79 -0.12 18.44
C GLU A 53 6.28 -0.35 18.37
N ASP A 54 5.50 0.74 18.30
CA ASP A 54 4.05 0.68 18.21
C ASP A 54 3.55 -0.12 17.00
N VAL A 55 4.29 -0.07 15.88
CA VAL A 55 3.98 -0.83 14.65
C VAL A 55 4.14 -2.31 14.90
N ALA A 56 5.29 -2.73 15.45
CA ALA A 56 5.60 -4.13 15.66
C ALA A 56 4.57 -4.78 16.60
N TRP A 57 4.20 -4.08 17.68
CA TRP A 57 3.14 -4.53 18.59
C TRP A 57 1.75 -4.55 17.94
N ALA A 58 1.41 -3.59 17.09
CA ALA A 58 0.13 -3.58 16.37
C ALA A 58 -0.02 -4.81 15.46
N TYR A 59 1.05 -5.24 14.79
CA TYR A 59 1.06 -6.47 14.01
C TYR A 59 0.98 -7.74 14.87
N CYS A 60 1.63 -7.78 16.04
CA CYS A 60 1.45 -8.87 17.00
C CYS A 60 -0.02 -9.01 17.42
N VAL A 61 -0.65 -7.90 17.81
CA VAL A 61 -2.07 -7.87 18.18
C VAL A 61 -2.95 -8.32 17.02
N GLY A 62 -2.72 -7.79 15.83
CA GLY A 62 -3.47 -8.15 14.62
C GLY A 62 -3.37 -9.63 14.25
N ALA A 63 -2.16 -10.20 14.32
CA ALA A 63 -1.92 -11.62 14.04
C ALA A 63 -2.56 -12.52 15.11
N ALA A 64 -2.45 -12.16 16.39
CA ALA A 64 -3.11 -12.91 17.47
C ALA A 64 -4.64 -12.89 17.34
N ILE A 65 -5.22 -11.75 16.96
CA ILE A 65 -6.66 -11.64 16.66
C ILE A 65 -7.02 -12.59 15.50
N ALA A 66 -6.21 -12.64 14.44
CA ALA A 66 -6.44 -13.55 13.32
C ALA A 66 -6.46 -15.03 13.78
N LEU A 67 -5.48 -15.42 14.60
CA LEU A 67 -5.40 -16.77 15.17
C LEU A 67 -6.60 -17.09 16.07
N LYS A 68 -7.00 -16.17 16.96
CA LYS A 68 -8.17 -16.33 17.83
C LYS A 68 -9.48 -16.46 17.05
N LYS A 69 -9.60 -15.75 15.92
CA LYS A 69 -10.77 -15.86 15.03
C LYS A 69 -10.81 -17.16 14.22
N GLY A 70 -9.72 -17.94 14.21
CA GLY A 70 -9.64 -19.17 13.41
C GLY A 70 -9.80 -18.93 11.92
N VAL A 71 -9.20 -17.84 11.41
CA VAL A 71 -9.23 -17.50 9.98
C VAL A 71 -8.70 -18.64 9.11
N LYS A 72 -9.21 -18.76 7.88
CA LYS A 72 -8.88 -19.88 6.98
C LYS A 72 -8.00 -19.51 5.80
N SER A 73 -7.77 -18.22 5.59
CA SER A 73 -6.98 -17.73 4.46
C SER A 73 -6.12 -16.54 4.87
N ALA A 74 -5.04 -16.31 4.13
CA ALA A 74 -4.21 -15.12 4.30
C ALA A 74 -5.03 -13.83 4.12
N ALA A 75 -6.03 -13.82 3.22
CA ALA A 75 -6.88 -12.63 3.04
C ALA A 75 -7.69 -12.28 4.31
N GLU A 76 -8.31 -13.26 4.96
CA GLU A 76 -9.01 -13.06 6.23
C GLU A 76 -8.04 -12.68 7.37
N ALA A 77 -6.82 -13.22 7.36
CA ALA A 77 -5.77 -12.83 8.29
C ALA A 77 -5.38 -11.36 8.11
N ALA A 78 -5.25 -10.86 6.87
CA ALA A 78 -4.96 -9.46 6.60
C ALA A 78 -6.07 -8.52 7.09
N GLU A 79 -7.34 -8.90 6.94
CA GLU A 79 -8.47 -8.13 7.49
C GLU A 79 -8.41 -8.06 9.03
N ALA A 80 -8.09 -9.17 9.70
CA ALA A 80 -7.90 -9.22 11.15
C ALA A 80 -6.67 -8.40 11.61
N ILE A 81 -5.58 -8.43 10.85
CA ILE A 81 -4.42 -7.57 11.10
C ILE A 81 -4.82 -6.10 11.07
N GLY A 82 -5.69 -5.70 10.13
CA GLY A 82 -6.25 -4.35 10.08
C GLY A 82 -6.94 -3.91 11.37
N ILE A 83 -7.56 -4.84 12.11
CA ILE A 83 -8.18 -4.55 13.42
C ILE A 83 -7.10 -4.19 14.45
N GLY A 84 -5.99 -4.93 14.47
CA GLY A 84 -4.83 -4.64 15.31
C GLY A 84 -4.24 -3.26 14.99
N LEU A 85 -4.01 -2.97 13.71
CA LEU A 85 -3.53 -1.65 13.26
C LEU A 85 -4.49 -0.53 13.69
N GLN A 86 -5.80 -0.75 13.56
CA GLN A 86 -6.81 0.24 13.93
C GLN A 86 -6.88 0.49 15.43
N ALA A 87 -6.59 -0.52 16.26
CA ALA A 87 -6.56 -0.39 17.72
C ALA A 87 -5.49 0.61 18.17
N PHE A 88 -4.39 0.72 17.42
CA PHE A 88 -3.28 1.61 17.71
C PHE A 88 -3.44 3.03 17.15
N CYS A 89 -4.49 3.31 16.35
CA CYS A 89 -4.80 4.70 15.97
C CYS A 89 -5.16 5.52 17.22
N ILE A 90 -4.61 6.73 17.32
CA ILE A 90 -4.86 7.62 18.45
C ILE A 90 -6.32 8.09 18.44
N PRO A 91 -7.01 8.07 19.61
CA PRO A 91 -8.37 8.60 19.75
C PRO A 91 -8.55 10.03 19.19
N GLY A 92 -9.53 10.23 18.32
CA GLY A 92 -9.85 11.53 17.68
C GLY A 92 -8.84 12.01 16.64
N SER A 93 -7.88 11.16 16.23
CA SER A 93 -6.96 11.47 15.14
C SER A 93 -7.61 11.26 13.77
N VAL A 94 -7.05 11.91 12.76
CA VAL A 94 -7.43 11.68 11.35
C VAL A 94 -7.30 10.21 10.96
N ALA A 95 -6.29 9.52 11.50
CA ALA A 95 -6.08 8.10 11.23
C ALA A 95 -7.19 7.21 11.82
N GLU A 96 -7.74 7.58 12.97
CA GLU A 96 -8.87 6.86 13.57
C GLU A 96 -10.16 7.10 12.78
N ASP A 97 -10.51 8.36 12.53
CA ASP A 97 -11.74 8.75 11.84
C ASP A 97 -11.82 8.12 10.44
N ARG A 98 -10.68 8.10 9.73
CA ARG A 98 -10.57 7.51 8.38
C ARG A 98 -10.42 5.99 8.39
N LYS A 99 -10.38 5.35 9.57
CA LYS A 99 -10.21 3.90 9.73
C LYS A 99 -8.97 3.38 8.98
N VAL A 100 -7.85 4.09 9.10
CA VAL A 100 -6.64 3.84 8.30
C VAL A 100 -6.09 2.43 8.53
N GLY A 101 -6.13 1.92 9.77
CA GLY A 101 -5.70 0.56 10.09
C GLY A 101 -6.53 -0.50 9.38
N LEU A 102 -7.86 -0.36 9.38
CA LEU A 102 -8.75 -1.25 8.61
C LEU A 102 -8.51 -1.13 7.11
N GLY A 103 -8.23 0.09 6.61
CA GLY A 103 -7.86 0.32 5.21
C GLY A 103 -6.62 -0.45 4.78
N HIS A 104 -5.57 -0.49 5.63
CA HIS A 104 -4.38 -1.30 5.39
C HIS A 104 -4.68 -2.79 5.34
N GLY A 105 -5.49 -3.30 6.29
CA GLY A 105 -5.92 -4.70 6.30
C GLY A 105 -6.69 -5.08 5.03
N ASN A 106 -7.64 -4.23 4.62
CA ASN A 106 -8.44 -4.45 3.41
C ASN A 106 -7.59 -4.45 2.13
N LEU A 107 -6.61 -3.53 2.02
CA LEU A 107 -5.66 -3.55 0.91
C LEU A 107 -4.86 -4.85 0.89
N GLY A 108 -4.29 -5.25 2.02
CA GLY A 108 -3.55 -6.52 2.12
C GLY A 108 -4.40 -7.72 1.70
N ALA A 109 -5.65 -7.78 2.17
CA ALA A 109 -6.61 -8.82 1.83
C ALA A 109 -6.91 -8.87 0.33
N MET A 110 -7.09 -7.71 -0.31
CA MET A 110 -7.29 -7.65 -1.76
C MET A 110 -6.09 -8.17 -2.54
N LEU A 111 -4.86 -7.86 -2.11
CA LEU A 111 -3.65 -8.37 -2.77
C LEU A 111 -3.47 -9.89 -2.60
N LEU A 112 -4.05 -10.48 -1.56
CA LEU A 112 -4.01 -11.92 -1.29
C LEU A 112 -5.14 -12.71 -1.97
N ARG A 113 -6.22 -12.05 -2.38
CA ARG A 113 -7.37 -12.64 -3.07
C ARG A 113 -7.08 -12.97 -4.52
N ASP A 114 -7.35 -14.20 -4.94
CA ASP A 114 -7.10 -14.67 -6.31
C ASP A 114 -7.88 -13.87 -7.37
N GLU A 115 -8.98 -13.22 -7.00
CA GLU A 115 -9.78 -12.35 -7.88
C GLU A 115 -9.00 -11.11 -8.34
N THR A 116 -8.06 -10.61 -7.54
CA THR A 116 -7.19 -9.50 -7.91
C THR A 116 -6.09 -10.02 -8.82
N LYS A 117 -6.04 -9.60 -10.09
CA LYS A 117 -5.06 -10.07 -11.08
C LYS A 117 -3.95 -9.06 -11.34
N CYS A 118 -4.24 -7.77 -11.21
CA CYS A 118 -3.27 -6.71 -11.50
C CYS A 118 -3.24 -5.62 -10.41
N PHE A 119 -2.04 -5.38 -9.89
CA PHE A 119 -1.74 -4.31 -8.94
C PHE A 119 -0.83 -3.24 -9.57
N ALA A 120 -1.28 -1.98 -9.52
CA ALA A 120 -0.54 -0.87 -10.10
C ALA A 120 0.02 0.10 -9.05
N PHE A 121 1.29 0.43 -9.19
CA PHE A 121 1.88 1.60 -8.56
C PHE A 121 1.77 2.78 -9.54
N LEU A 122 0.92 3.74 -9.21
CA LEU A 122 0.86 5.01 -9.93
C LEU A 122 2.02 5.87 -9.44
N ALA A 123 3.14 5.79 -10.14
CA ALA A 123 4.45 6.14 -9.63
C ALA A 123 4.90 7.52 -10.13
N GLY A 124 5.50 8.30 -9.22
CA GLY A 124 6.12 9.60 -9.51
C GLY A 124 7.62 9.51 -9.76
N HIS A 125 8.31 10.64 -9.94
CA HIS A 125 9.74 10.67 -10.22
C HIS A 125 10.64 10.05 -9.12
N GLU A 126 10.13 9.78 -7.92
CA GLU A 126 10.86 9.17 -6.77
C GLU A 126 10.84 7.63 -6.75
N SER A 127 10.64 6.99 -7.91
CA SER A 127 10.16 5.61 -8.05
C SER A 127 11.07 4.46 -7.63
N PHE A 128 12.28 4.70 -7.13
CA PHE A 128 13.16 3.61 -6.70
C PHE A 128 12.57 2.85 -5.49
N ALA A 129 11.99 3.57 -4.52
CA ALA A 129 11.36 2.95 -3.36
C ALA A 129 10.02 2.26 -3.70
N ALA A 130 9.32 2.72 -4.74
CA ALA A 130 8.11 2.07 -5.23
C ALA A 130 8.43 0.71 -5.85
N ALA A 131 9.52 0.62 -6.61
CA ALA A 131 9.98 -0.60 -7.29
C ALA A 131 10.28 -1.76 -6.33
N GLU A 132 11.13 -1.55 -5.32
CA GLU A 132 11.49 -2.61 -4.36
C GLU A 132 10.30 -3.04 -3.49
N GLY A 133 9.44 -2.09 -3.09
CA GLY A 133 8.20 -2.40 -2.39
C GLY A 133 7.26 -3.28 -3.23
N ALA A 134 7.15 -2.98 -4.53
CA ALA A 134 6.31 -3.72 -5.47
C ALA A 134 6.71 -5.20 -5.57
N ILE A 135 8.01 -5.47 -5.69
CA ILE A 135 8.57 -6.82 -5.78
C ILE A 135 8.33 -7.59 -4.48
N GLY A 136 8.64 -6.97 -3.33
CA GLY A 136 8.48 -7.60 -2.02
C GLY A 136 7.03 -8.01 -1.75
N ILE A 137 6.09 -7.09 -2.04
CA ILE A 137 4.65 -7.35 -1.90
C ILE A 137 4.20 -8.49 -2.81
N ALA A 138 4.59 -8.47 -4.10
CA ALA A 138 4.22 -9.52 -5.05
C ALA A 138 4.76 -10.88 -4.61
N ARG A 139 6.04 -10.94 -4.22
CA ARG A 139 6.69 -12.18 -3.79
C ARG A 139 6.00 -12.78 -2.58
N SER A 140 5.69 -11.98 -1.56
CA SER A 140 4.98 -12.47 -0.38
C SER A 140 3.55 -12.87 -0.72
N ALA A 141 2.80 -12.06 -1.46
CA ALA A 141 1.42 -12.36 -1.83
C ALA A 141 1.33 -13.67 -2.63
N ASN A 142 2.26 -13.89 -3.56
CA ASN A 142 2.26 -15.06 -4.43
C ASN A 142 2.50 -16.39 -3.70
N LYS A 143 2.93 -16.39 -2.44
CA LYS A 143 3.02 -17.61 -1.61
C LYS A 143 1.65 -18.15 -1.21
N ALA A 144 0.63 -17.30 -1.08
CA ALA A 144 -0.72 -17.67 -0.68
C ALA A 144 -1.73 -17.67 -1.85
N ARG A 145 -1.28 -17.37 -3.07
CA ARG A 145 -2.14 -17.24 -4.26
C ARG A 145 -1.97 -18.43 -5.19
N LYS A 146 -3.02 -18.72 -5.96
CA LYS A 146 -2.97 -19.74 -7.02
C LYS A 146 -2.32 -19.21 -8.29
N GLU A 147 -2.61 -17.95 -8.61
CA GLU A 147 -2.02 -17.24 -9.75
C GLU A 147 -1.18 -16.05 -9.28
N PRO A 148 0.05 -15.90 -9.80
CA PRO A 148 0.90 -14.77 -9.47
C PRO A 148 0.22 -13.43 -9.76
N LEU A 149 0.25 -12.53 -8.79
CA LEU A 149 -0.20 -11.15 -8.94
C LEU A 149 0.70 -10.42 -9.96
N ARG A 150 0.10 -9.87 -11.01
CA ARG A 150 0.82 -9.02 -11.96
C ARG A 150 1.00 -7.64 -11.37
N VAL A 151 2.21 -7.10 -11.45
CA VAL A 151 2.54 -5.78 -10.91
C VAL A 151 3.00 -4.86 -12.02
N ILE A 152 2.46 -3.64 -12.02
CA ILE A 152 2.85 -2.61 -12.98
C ILE A 152 3.23 -1.30 -12.30
N LEU A 153 4.12 -0.55 -12.93
CA LEU A 153 4.37 0.86 -12.63
C LEU A 153 3.80 1.70 -13.78
N ASN A 154 3.09 2.77 -13.45
CA ASN A 154 2.45 3.66 -14.43
C ASN A 154 2.63 5.13 -14.01
N GLY A 155 3.05 6.00 -14.93
CA GLY A 155 3.14 7.45 -14.70
C GLY A 155 4.52 8.07 -14.60
N LEU A 156 5.54 7.29 -14.93
CA LEU A 156 6.90 7.79 -15.07
C LEU A 156 6.99 8.51 -16.42
N GLY A 157 7.65 9.67 -16.55
CA GLY A 157 7.95 10.18 -17.90
C GLY A 157 8.67 9.09 -18.72
N LYS A 158 8.49 9.03 -20.05
CA LYS A 158 8.99 7.90 -20.87
C LYS A 158 10.48 7.59 -20.66
N ASP A 159 11.31 8.63 -20.55
CA ASP A 159 12.73 8.47 -20.26
C ASP A 159 12.99 7.95 -18.84
N ALA A 160 12.27 8.48 -17.85
CA ALA A 160 12.36 8.03 -16.47
C ALA A 160 11.95 6.56 -16.33
N ALA A 161 10.87 6.15 -17.01
CA ALA A 161 10.39 4.78 -17.03
C ALA A 161 11.46 3.83 -17.57
N GLN A 162 12.12 4.19 -18.68
CA GLN A 162 13.19 3.39 -19.26
C GLN A 162 14.38 3.26 -18.30
N ILE A 163 14.84 4.37 -17.71
CA ILE A 163 15.97 4.39 -16.77
C ILE A 163 15.66 3.54 -15.54
N ILE A 164 14.50 3.73 -14.91
CA ILE A 164 14.07 2.98 -13.72
C ILE A 164 13.95 1.50 -14.05
N SER A 165 13.40 1.16 -15.22
CA SER A 165 13.30 -0.24 -15.66
C SER A 165 14.67 -0.87 -15.80
N ARG A 166 15.62 -0.16 -16.41
CA ARG A 166 16.98 -0.64 -16.61
C ARG A 166 17.71 -0.86 -15.30
N ILE A 167 17.62 0.10 -14.37
CA ILE A 167 18.31 0.02 -13.07
C ILE A 167 17.73 -1.12 -12.22
N ASN A 168 16.40 -1.29 -12.21
CA ASN A 168 15.74 -2.28 -11.37
C ASN A 168 15.62 -3.66 -12.02
N GLY A 169 15.90 -3.78 -13.32
CA GLY A 169 15.74 -5.01 -14.10
C GLY A 169 14.29 -5.30 -14.50
N PHE A 170 13.42 -4.30 -14.56
CA PHE A 170 12.02 -4.47 -14.98
C PHE A 170 11.88 -4.57 -16.49
N THR A 171 10.67 -4.90 -16.95
CA THR A 171 10.32 -4.81 -18.37
C THR A 171 9.80 -3.41 -18.67
N TYR A 172 10.56 -2.65 -19.45
CA TYR A 172 10.09 -1.38 -19.98
C TYR A 172 9.08 -1.63 -21.09
N VAL A 173 7.88 -1.05 -20.96
CA VAL A 173 6.83 -1.14 -21.97
C VAL A 173 6.62 0.24 -22.56
N LYS A 174 7.15 0.45 -23.76
CA LYS A 174 7.05 1.73 -24.46
C LYS A 174 5.70 1.81 -25.16
N THR A 175 4.99 2.91 -24.93
CA THR A 175 3.66 3.16 -25.49
C THR A 175 3.69 4.34 -26.46
N LYS A 176 2.77 4.28 -27.43
CA LYS A 176 2.36 5.41 -28.26
C LYS A 176 0.86 5.57 -28.12
N PHE A 177 0.43 6.74 -27.68
CA PHE A 177 -0.98 7.06 -27.51
C PHE A 177 -1.45 7.95 -28.67
N ASP A 178 -2.55 7.56 -29.31
CA ASP A 178 -3.20 8.38 -30.33
C ASP A 178 -4.22 9.29 -29.64
N TYR A 179 -3.95 10.60 -29.65
CA TYR A 179 -4.79 11.60 -29.01
C TYR A 179 -6.14 11.83 -29.72
N TYR A 180 -6.24 11.48 -31.01
CA TYR A 180 -7.47 11.61 -31.80
C TYR A 180 -8.44 10.47 -31.51
N THR A 181 -7.95 9.23 -31.55
CA THR A 181 -8.78 8.03 -31.34
C THR A 181 -8.88 7.61 -29.86
N GLY A 182 -7.88 7.96 -29.05
CA GLY A 182 -7.74 7.49 -27.67
C GLY A 182 -7.17 6.08 -27.55
N GLU A 183 -6.60 5.53 -28.61
CA GLU A 183 -6.02 4.18 -28.64
C GLU A 183 -4.58 4.16 -28.10
N LEU A 184 -4.27 3.15 -27.29
CA LEU A 184 -2.94 2.87 -26.77
C LEU A 184 -2.29 1.75 -27.58
N GLN A 185 -1.13 2.05 -28.18
CA GLN A 185 -0.31 1.06 -28.87
C GLN A 185 0.94 0.75 -28.05
N ILE A 186 1.25 -0.54 -27.87
CA ILE A 186 2.56 -0.97 -27.38
C ILE A 186 3.54 -0.98 -28.56
N VAL A 187 4.55 -0.12 -28.52
CA VAL A 187 5.55 -0.03 -29.60
C VAL A 187 6.76 -0.91 -29.32
N GLU A 188 7.08 -1.17 -28.06
CA GLU A 188 8.26 -1.94 -27.68
C GLU A 188 8.10 -2.53 -26.27
N ARG A 189 8.67 -3.73 -26.06
CA ARG A 189 8.82 -4.36 -24.74
C ARG A 189 10.29 -4.77 -24.56
N ILE A 190 10.97 -4.17 -23.58
CA ILE A 190 12.39 -4.43 -23.31
C ILE A 190 12.55 -5.01 -21.90
N PRO A 191 12.77 -6.32 -21.75
CA PRO A 191 13.12 -6.90 -20.45
C PRO A 191 14.60 -6.64 -20.13
N TYR A 192 14.88 -5.92 -19.04
CA TYR A 192 16.26 -5.62 -18.61
C TYR A 192 16.87 -6.67 -17.67
N SER A 193 16.10 -7.68 -17.25
CA SER A 193 16.60 -8.82 -16.46
C SER A 193 15.88 -10.12 -16.81
N LYS A 194 16.14 -11.19 -16.04
CA LYS A 194 15.42 -12.47 -16.08
C LYS A 194 14.80 -12.73 -14.71
N GLY A 195 13.69 -13.45 -14.65
CA GLY A 195 13.02 -13.84 -13.41
C GLY A 195 11.97 -12.82 -12.92
N GLU A 196 11.72 -12.77 -11.61
CA GLU A 196 10.60 -12.02 -11.01
C GLU A 196 10.64 -10.51 -11.32
N ARG A 197 11.83 -9.90 -11.38
CA ARG A 197 11.99 -8.48 -11.72
C ARG A 197 11.47 -8.18 -13.13
N ALA A 198 11.77 -9.05 -14.10
CA ALA A 198 11.29 -8.88 -15.47
C ALA A 198 9.77 -9.05 -15.62
N ALA A 199 9.08 -9.64 -14.63
CA ALA A 199 7.62 -9.76 -14.63
C ALA A 199 6.90 -8.44 -14.28
N VAL A 200 7.64 -7.44 -13.77
CA VAL A 200 7.10 -6.11 -13.49
C VAL A 200 7.13 -5.28 -14.78
N ASN A 201 5.96 -4.86 -15.25
CA ASN A 201 5.85 -3.97 -16.41
C ASN A 201 5.93 -2.52 -15.95
N CYS A 202 6.79 -1.74 -16.57
CA CYS A 202 7.00 -0.34 -16.26
C CYS A 202 6.61 0.52 -17.46
N TYR A 203 5.56 1.31 -17.30
CA TYR A 203 4.98 2.18 -18.30
C TYR A 203 5.40 3.62 -18.08
N GLY A 204 5.90 4.22 -19.15
CA GLY A 204 6.12 5.65 -19.21
C GLY A 204 4.96 6.35 -19.90
N CYS A 205 4.44 7.43 -19.32
CA CYS A 205 3.27 8.14 -19.84
C CYS A 205 3.51 9.64 -19.93
N ASP A 206 3.09 10.24 -21.04
CA ASP A 206 3.24 11.67 -21.28
C ASP A 206 2.12 12.48 -20.59
N ASP A 207 0.93 11.89 -20.45
CA ASP A 207 -0.24 12.54 -19.84
C ASP A 207 -1.25 11.56 -19.21
N VAL A 208 -2.27 12.13 -18.56
CA VAL A 208 -3.32 11.40 -17.85
C VAL A 208 -4.09 10.42 -18.74
N ARG A 209 -4.41 10.80 -19.99
CA ARG A 209 -5.18 9.96 -20.93
C ARG A 209 -4.41 8.70 -21.29
N GLU A 210 -3.11 8.83 -21.59
CA GLU A 210 -2.23 7.67 -21.81
C GLU A 210 -2.15 6.81 -20.54
N GLY A 211 -1.98 7.43 -19.37
CA GLY A 211 -1.95 6.73 -18.08
C GLY A 211 -3.23 5.93 -17.80
N VAL A 212 -4.41 6.50 -18.06
CA VAL A 212 -5.70 5.79 -17.93
C VAL A 212 -5.81 4.67 -18.96
N ALA A 213 -5.35 4.88 -20.18
CA ALA A 213 -5.35 3.84 -21.21
C ALA A 213 -4.46 2.64 -20.82
N VAL A 214 -3.32 2.88 -20.15
CA VAL A 214 -2.50 1.80 -19.57
C VAL A 214 -3.27 1.03 -18.48
N MET A 215 -3.99 1.73 -17.59
CA MET A 215 -4.81 1.07 -16.56
C MET A 215 -5.89 0.17 -17.18
N ARG A 216 -6.51 0.60 -18.29
CA ARG A 216 -7.46 -0.21 -19.06
C ARG A 216 -6.78 -1.41 -19.71
N TYR A 217 -5.66 -1.19 -20.40
CA TYR A 217 -4.93 -2.23 -21.12
C TYR A 217 -4.46 -3.35 -20.21
N GLU A 218 -3.91 -3.02 -19.03
CA GLU A 218 -3.48 -4.02 -18.05
C GLU A 218 -4.63 -4.61 -17.23
N GLY A 219 -5.82 -4.00 -17.29
CA GLY A 219 -6.99 -4.44 -16.55
C GLY A 219 -6.81 -4.30 -15.04
N VAL A 220 -6.24 -3.19 -14.57
CA VAL A 220 -5.87 -2.98 -13.16
C VAL A 220 -7.07 -3.18 -12.21
N ASP A 221 -6.84 -3.92 -11.12
CA ASP A 221 -7.86 -4.22 -10.09
C ASP A 221 -7.59 -3.44 -8.80
N VAL A 222 -6.31 -3.24 -8.46
CA VAL A 222 -5.90 -2.48 -7.28
C VAL A 222 -4.81 -1.50 -7.68
N SER A 223 -4.81 -0.29 -7.12
CA SER A 223 -3.65 0.59 -7.26
C SER A 223 -3.37 1.43 -6.04
N ILE A 224 -2.12 1.83 -5.90
CA ILE A 224 -1.68 2.82 -4.93
C ILE A 224 -1.09 4.04 -5.65
N THR A 225 -1.58 5.23 -5.32
CA THR A 225 -0.95 6.48 -5.77
C THR A 225 0.25 6.76 -4.89
N GLY A 226 1.45 6.80 -5.46
CA GLY A 226 2.67 7.13 -4.73
C GLY A 226 2.90 8.63 -4.57
N ASN A 227 3.96 8.98 -3.86
CA ASN A 227 4.49 10.34 -3.81
C ASN A 227 5.04 10.75 -5.20
N SER A 228 4.78 11.97 -5.66
CA SER A 228 5.36 12.52 -6.90
C SER A 228 5.51 14.03 -6.80
N THR A 229 6.43 14.61 -7.57
CA THR A 229 6.49 16.06 -7.83
C THR A 229 5.28 16.58 -8.61
N ASN A 230 4.48 15.70 -9.22
CA ASN A 230 3.33 16.07 -10.02
C ASN A 230 2.05 15.23 -9.73
N PRO A 231 1.68 15.04 -8.45
CA PRO A 231 0.60 14.12 -8.08
C PRO A 231 -0.76 14.67 -8.51
N THR A 232 -0.87 16.00 -8.56
CA THR A 232 -2.10 16.70 -8.92
C THR A 232 -2.38 16.72 -10.41
N ARG A 233 -1.35 16.55 -11.26
CA ARG A 233 -1.53 16.55 -12.72
C ARG A 233 -1.43 15.17 -13.34
N PHE A 234 -1.11 14.12 -12.57
CA PHE A 234 -1.03 12.75 -13.10
C PHE A 234 -1.73 11.72 -12.21
N GLN A 235 -1.15 11.35 -11.06
CA GLN A 235 -1.52 10.14 -10.34
C GLN A 235 -2.97 10.14 -9.86
N HIS A 236 -3.41 11.21 -9.18
CA HIS A 236 -4.80 11.32 -8.72
C HIS A 236 -5.79 11.43 -9.88
N PRO A 237 -5.56 12.26 -10.93
CA PRO A 237 -6.39 12.25 -12.13
C PRO A 237 -6.51 10.88 -12.82
N VAL A 238 -5.41 10.13 -12.95
CA VAL A 238 -5.43 8.78 -13.54
C VAL A 238 -6.27 7.83 -12.69
N ALA A 239 -6.00 7.77 -11.38
CA ALA A 239 -6.74 6.91 -10.46
C ALA A 239 -8.24 7.26 -10.43
N GLY A 240 -8.57 8.55 -10.34
CA GLY A 240 -9.95 9.03 -10.28
C GLY A 240 -10.74 8.83 -11.56
N THR A 241 -10.12 9.10 -12.72
CA THR A 241 -10.76 8.85 -14.02
C THR A 241 -11.01 7.36 -14.20
N TYR A 242 -10.01 6.53 -13.95
CA TYR A 242 -10.15 5.08 -14.07
C TYR A 242 -11.18 4.51 -13.07
N LYS A 243 -11.22 5.02 -11.84
CA LYS A 243 -12.23 4.64 -10.83
C LYS A 243 -13.65 4.94 -11.30
N LYS A 244 -13.88 6.13 -11.85
CA LYS A 244 -15.18 6.50 -12.40
C LYS A 244 -15.60 5.55 -13.53
N GLU A 245 -14.73 5.29 -14.48
CA GLU A 245 -15.01 4.37 -15.60
C GLU A 245 -15.32 2.95 -15.12
N CYS A 246 -14.54 2.44 -14.16
CA CYS A 246 -14.79 1.13 -13.57
C CYS A 246 -16.17 1.07 -12.91
N MET A 247 -16.55 2.10 -12.14
CA MET A 247 -17.88 2.18 -11.54
C MET A 247 -19.01 2.19 -12.58
N GLU A 248 -18.88 2.99 -13.64
CA GLU A 248 -19.86 3.07 -14.73
C GLU A 248 -20.00 1.74 -15.49
N GLN A 249 -18.94 0.95 -15.57
CA GLN A 249 -18.91 -0.36 -16.22
C GLN A 249 -19.23 -1.53 -15.27
N GLY A 250 -19.50 -1.25 -13.99
CA GLY A 250 -19.70 -2.30 -12.98
C GLY A 250 -18.44 -3.12 -12.66
N LYS A 251 -17.25 -2.65 -13.06
CA LYS A 251 -15.96 -3.27 -12.73
C LYS A 251 -15.52 -2.85 -11.32
N LYS A 252 -15.11 -3.83 -10.50
CA LYS A 252 -14.49 -3.55 -9.20
C LYS A 252 -13.06 -3.06 -9.43
N TYR A 253 -12.73 -1.93 -8.83
CA TYR A 253 -11.36 -1.39 -8.76
C TYR A 253 -11.18 -0.75 -7.39
N PHE A 254 -10.09 -1.10 -6.70
CA PHE A 254 -9.76 -0.57 -5.39
C PHE A 254 -8.58 0.40 -5.49
N SER A 255 -8.82 1.64 -5.10
CA SER A 255 -7.84 2.69 -5.21
C SER A 255 -7.39 3.14 -3.82
N VAL A 256 -6.08 3.26 -3.66
CA VAL A 256 -5.47 3.71 -2.42
C VAL A 256 -4.73 5.00 -2.67
N ALA A 257 -5.11 6.04 -1.93
CA ALA A 257 -4.41 7.30 -1.92
C ALA A 257 -3.31 7.27 -0.85
N SER A 258 -2.05 7.10 -1.27
CA SER A 258 -0.87 7.10 -0.39
C SER A 258 -0.01 8.36 -0.61
N GLY A 259 0.72 8.81 0.42
CA GLY A 259 1.80 9.79 0.28
C GLY A 259 1.42 11.26 0.06
N GLY A 260 0.17 11.58 -0.28
CA GLY A 260 -0.27 12.95 -0.57
C GLY A 260 -1.52 13.40 0.19
N GLY A 261 -2.23 12.49 0.86
CA GLY A 261 -3.47 12.81 1.55
C GLY A 261 -3.31 13.84 2.67
N THR A 262 -2.13 13.95 3.25
CA THR A 262 -1.89 14.86 4.38
C THR A 262 -0.51 15.52 4.33
N GLY A 263 -0.18 16.05 3.15
CA GLY A 263 0.56 17.31 3.07
C GLY A 263 2.09 17.30 3.00
N ARG A 264 2.69 16.79 1.91
CA ARG A 264 4.08 17.18 1.58
C ARG A 264 4.49 17.30 0.11
N THR A 265 3.76 16.77 -0.86
CA THR A 265 4.41 16.50 -2.16
C THR A 265 4.38 17.58 -3.23
N LEU A 266 3.77 18.73 -2.97
CA LEU A 266 4.24 19.92 -3.64
C LEU A 266 5.34 20.47 -2.75
N HIS A 267 6.59 20.31 -3.18
CA HIS A 267 7.68 21.09 -2.62
C HIS A 267 7.18 22.56 -2.63
N PRO A 268 7.09 23.24 -1.48
CA PRO A 268 6.57 24.61 -1.42
C PRO A 268 7.22 25.52 -2.46
N ASP A 269 8.48 25.24 -2.79
CA ASP A 269 9.29 25.98 -3.76
C ASP A 269 8.88 25.77 -5.24
N ASN A 270 8.22 24.66 -5.60
CA ASN A 270 7.81 24.40 -7.00
C ASN A 270 6.48 25.06 -7.38
N MET A 271 5.62 25.41 -6.41
CA MET A 271 4.29 25.96 -6.69
C MET A 271 4.01 27.28 -5.97
N ALA A 272 4.91 27.76 -5.09
CA ALA A 272 4.68 28.88 -4.18
C ALA A 272 3.36 28.77 -3.36
N ALA A 273 2.75 27.58 -3.34
CA ALA A 273 1.39 27.36 -2.84
C ALA A 273 1.34 27.06 -1.34
N GLY A 274 2.51 26.84 -0.72
CA GLY A 274 2.63 26.56 0.71
C GLY A 274 1.64 25.50 1.19
N PRO A 275 1.02 25.67 2.37
CA PRO A 275 0.08 24.72 2.94
C PRO A 275 -1.18 24.41 2.10
N ALA A 276 -1.56 25.26 1.14
CA ALA A 276 -2.74 25.03 0.30
C ALA A 276 -2.57 23.80 -0.62
N SER A 277 -1.34 23.49 -0.99
CA SER A 277 -1.01 22.27 -1.74
C SER A 277 -1.42 20.99 -1.00
N TYR A 278 -1.39 21.01 0.33
CA TYR A 278 -1.69 19.86 1.18
C TYR A 278 -3.18 19.51 1.17
N GLY A 279 -4.05 20.53 1.23
CA GLY A 279 -5.50 20.33 1.15
C GLY A 279 -5.96 19.84 -0.22
N MET A 280 -5.29 20.26 -1.30
CA MET A 280 -5.66 19.85 -2.66
C MET A 280 -5.36 18.36 -2.92
N THR A 281 -4.20 17.86 -2.50
CA THR A 281 -3.85 16.44 -2.64
C THR A 281 -4.71 15.56 -1.73
N ASP A 282 -5.06 16.02 -0.52
CA ASP A 282 -6.06 15.35 0.31
C ASP A 282 -7.41 15.25 -0.39
N THR A 283 -7.92 16.37 -0.89
CA THR A 283 -9.21 16.45 -1.55
C THR A 283 -9.27 15.53 -2.76
N MET A 284 -8.20 15.50 -3.57
CA MET A 284 -8.16 14.61 -4.73
C MET A 284 -8.03 13.13 -4.36
N GLY A 285 -7.30 12.79 -3.30
CA GLY A 285 -7.30 11.43 -2.76
C GLY A 285 -8.71 10.96 -2.39
N ARG A 286 -9.54 11.84 -1.81
CA ARG A 286 -10.94 11.53 -1.44
C ARG A 286 -11.86 11.32 -2.64
N MET A 287 -11.50 11.79 -3.84
CA MET A 287 -12.32 11.60 -5.04
C MET A 287 -12.34 10.15 -5.53
N HIS A 288 -11.32 9.36 -5.19
CA HIS A 288 -11.15 8.02 -5.73
C HIS A 288 -10.78 6.95 -4.72
N GLY A 289 -10.18 7.33 -3.58
CA GLY A 289 -9.61 6.41 -2.62
C GLY A 289 -10.67 5.65 -1.83
N ASP A 290 -10.66 4.33 -1.95
CA ASP A 290 -11.38 3.42 -1.05
C ASP A 290 -10.69 3.29 0.31
N ALA A 291 -9.36 3.48 0.31
CA ALA A 291 -8.55 3.69 1.49
C ALA A 291 -7.62 4.89 1.27
N GLN A 292 -7.41 5.67 2.34
CA GLN A 292 -6.49 6.80 2.32
C GLN A 292 -5.49 6.63 3.45
N PHE A 293 -4.22 6.53 3.08
CA PHE A 293 -3.16 6.33 4.06
C PHE A 293 -2.60 7.66 4.55
N ALA A 294 -2.09 7.64 5.78
CA ALA A 294 -1.53 8.81 6.43
C ALA A 294 -0.05 8.95 6.09
N GLY A 295 0.42 10.19 5.93
CA GLY A 295 1.85 10.48 5.85
C GLY A 295 2.60 9.89 4.63
N SER A 296 3.92 9.91 4.71
CA SER A 296 4.84 9.53 3.61
C SER A 296 4.94 8.02 3.44
N SER A 297 5.13 7.57 2.19
CA SER A 297 5.26 6.14 1.86
C SER A 297 6.48 5.44 2.45
N SER A 298 7.49 6.16 2.95
CA SER A 298 8.77 5.60 3.38
C SER A 298 9.28 6.05 4.75
N VAL A 299 8.73 7.12 5.34
CA VAL A 299 9.29 7.72 6.58
C VAL A 299 8.35 7.53 7.78
N PRO A 300 8.71 6.66 8.75
CA PRO A 300 7.97 6.38 9.97
C PRO A 300 7.38 7.60 10.69
N ALA A 301 8.22 8.60 10.97
CA ALA A 301 7.83 9.78 11.73
C ALA A 301 6.68 10.55 11.06
N HIS A 302 6.60 10.58 9.72
CA HIS A 302 5.52 11.29 9.04
C HIS A 302 4.16 10.63 9.21
N VAL A 303 4.13 9.32 9.45
CA VAL A 303 2.89 8.57 9.64
C VAL A 303 2.46 8.62 11.11
N GLU A 304 3.42 8.56 12.04
CA GLU A 304 3.16 8.75 13.48
C GLU A 304 2.60 10.15 13.78
N MET A 305 3.16 11.21 13.17
CA MET A 305 2.69 12.60 13.35
C MET A 305 1.22 12.80 12.97
N MET A 306 0.64 11.90 12.17
CA MET A 306 -0.78 11.93 11.79
C MET A 306 -1.69 11.17 12.77
N GLY A 307 -1.13 10.71 13.89
CA GLY A 307 -1.81 9.93 14.91
C GLY A 307 -1.99 8.45 14.58
N PHE A 308 -1.16 7.91 13.67
CA PHE A 308 -1.17 6.49 13.31
C PHE A 308 0.06 5.75 13.89
N LEU A 309 0.69 4.90 13.09
CA LEU A 309 1.79 4.01 13.41
C LEU A 309 3.09 4.50 12.75
N GLY A 310 4.23 4.36 13.41
CA GLY A 310 5.51 4.79 12.87
C GLY A 310 6.10 3.84 11.82
N ALA A 311 5.46 3.69 10.66
CA ALA A 311 5.99 2.94 9.51
C ALA A 311 5.54 3.56 8.18
N GLY A 312 6.34 3.37 7.13
CA GLY A 312 5.98 3.85 5.79
C GLY A 312 4.81 3.07 5.20
N ASN A 313 3.95 3.74 4.43
CA ASN A 313 2.76 3.09 3.86
C ASN A 313 3.08 1.87 2.99
N ASN A 314 4.08 1.94 2.11
CA ASN A 314 4.43 0.81 1.25
C ASN A 314 5.00 -0.37 2.07
N PRO A 315 5.96 -0.14 3.00
CA PRO A 315 6.36 -1.15 3.97
C PRO A 315 5.18 -1.78 4.72
N MET A 316 4.21 -1.00 5.19
CA MET A 316 3.04 -1.54 5.91
C MET A 316 2.19 -2.48 5.04
N VAL A 317 2.06 -2.22 3.73
CA VAL A 317 1.42 -3.20 2.83
C VAL A 317 2.21 -4.50 2.78
N GLY A 318 3.54 -4.40 2.67
CA GLY A 318 4.43 -5.58 2.69
C GLY A 318 4.37 -6.34 4.01
N MET A 319 4.31 -5.64 5.14
CA MET A 319 4.17 -6.22 6.48
C MET A 319 2.83 -6.93 6.62
N THR A 320 1.72 -6.30 6.23
CA THR A 320 0.38 -6.90 6.26
C THR A 320 0.33 -8.17 5.45
N VAL A 321 0.82 -8.15 4.20
CA VAL A 321 0.84 -9.33 3.32
C VAL A 321 1.72 -10.43 3.93
N SER A 322 2.92 -10.10 4.40
CA SER A 322 3.87 -11.11 4.92
C SER A 322 3.40 -11.74 6.22
N VAL A 323 2.87 -10.96 7.16
CA VAL A 323 2.32 -11.47 8.42
C VAL A 323 1.05 -12.29 8.17
N ALA A 324 0.18 -11.86 7.25
CA ALA A 324 -1.02 -12.61 6.89
C ALA A 324 -0.72 -13.98 6.27
N VAL A 325 0.30 -14.06 5.40
CA VAL A 325 0.79 -15.32 4.84
C VAL A 325 1.36 -16.21 5.94
N ALA A 326 2.14 -15.66 6.86
CA ALA A 326 2.69 -16.43 7.98
C ALA A 326 1.60 -16.99 8.90
N VAL A 327 0.53 -16.21 9.15
CA VAL A 327 -0.66 -16.69 9.88
C VAL A 327 -1.27 -17.89 9.15
N GLU A 328 -1.52 -17.78 7.85
CA GLU A 328 -2.09 -18.88 7.06
C GLU A 328 -1.20 -20.13 7.06
N GLU A 329 0.11 -19.97 6.86
CA GLU A 329 1.08 -21.07 6.88
C GLU A 329 1.12 -21.77 8.25
N SER A 330 0.96 -21.02 9.35
CA SER A 330 0.92 -21.59 10.72
C SER A 330 -0.34 -22.40 11.04
N LEU A 331 -1.36 -22.32 10.18
CA LEU A 331 -2.64 -23.02 10.34
C LEU A 331 -2.77 -24.24 9.40
N LYS A 332 -1.78 -24.48 8.54
CA LYS A 332 -1.67 -25.68 7.68
C LYS A 332 -1.05 -26.83 8.46
#